data_AF-A0A512UAF1-F1
#
_entry.id   AF-A0A512UAF1-F1
#
_cell.length_a   1.000
_cell.length_b   1.000
_cell.length_c   1.000
_cell.angle_alpha   90.00
_cell.angle_beta   90.00
_cell.angle_gamma   90.00
#
_symmetry.space_group_name_H-M   'P 1'
#
loop_
_entity.id
_entity.type
_entity.pdbx_description
1 polymer ?
#
loop_
_entity_poly.entity_id
_entity_poly.type
_entity_poly.pdbx_seq_one_letter_code
_entity_poly.pdbx_strand_id
1 'polypeptide(L)'
;MKISTSFLSYSIFALKIAANETPYQASETSTIPDIQIQHHTTTQQEFRTGELPSSLRCFKPIPHTTPCQVEELNVELEQVVHALKSYVWECFDWKGFRKSSRELEKTLMRINKSVENISCTTKVLMQLAFANHMFGAMKKSTEWLTVHNSIRGTDTILVNKVIQLNIRCLFFLDSSGVPDPSTIGYVTSVLRFSRVLKAWETSFNKVPSRSPSLVRVFKSQFSNAESILAYLKSYIPDHRKF
;
A
#
# COMPACT_ATOMS: atom_id res chain seq x y z
N MET A 1 -30.01 6.52 7.51
CA MET A 1 -29.11 5.35 7.60
C MET A 1 -27.90 5.76 8.43
N LYS A 2 -27.79 5.31 9.68
CA LYS A 2 -26.66 5.68 10.58
C LYS A 2 -25.48 4.76 10.25
N ILE A 3 -24.41 5.32 9.69
CA ILE A 3 -23.17 4.57 9.43
C ILE A 3 -22.52 4.30 10.79
N SER A 4 -22.30 3.02 11.11
CA SER A 4 -21.69 2.59 12.37
C SER A 4 -20.27 3.14 12.51
N THR A 5 -19.96 3.78 13.64
CA THR A 5 -18.65 4.40 13.93
C THR A 5 -17.50 3.40 13.99
N SER A 6 -17.79 2.11 14.15
CA SER A 6 -16.79 1.03 14.02
C SER A 6 -16.23 0.91 12.59
N PHE A 7 -16.97 1.28 11.54
CA PHE A 7 -16.51 1.17 10.15
C PHE A 7 -15.50 2.26 9.74
N LEU A 8 -15.63 3.49 10.27
CA LEU A 8 -14.65 4.56 10.03
C LEU A 8 -13.28 4.24 10.63
N SER A 9 -13.23 3.50 11.74
CA SER A 9 -11.97 3.05 12.37
C SER A 9 -11.13 2.13 11.47
N TYR A 10 -11.75 1.27 10.67
CA TYR A 10 -11.03 0.29 9.82
C TYR A 10 -10.48 0.93 8.54
N SER A 11 -11.23 1.84 7.90
CA SER A 11 -10.70 2.66 6.80
C SER A 11 -9.58 3.58 7.28
N ILE A 12 -9.66 4.09 8.52
CA ILE A 12 -8.55 4.83 9.17
C ILE A 12 -7.34 3.92 9.41
N PHE A 13 -7.48 2.61 9.62
CA PHE A 13 -6.32 1.73 9.79
C PHE A 13 -5.59 1.49 8.46
N ALA A 14 -6.32 1.24 7.37
CA ALA A 14 -5.73 1.18 6.03
C ALA A 14 -5.11 2.53 5.61
N LEU A 15 -5.77 3.65 5.93
CA LEU A 15 -5.22 5.00 5.73
C LEU A 15 -4.05 5.33 6.67
N LYS A 16 -4.01 4.82 7.91
CA LYS A 16 -2.89 4.99 8.84
C LYS A 16 -1.69 4.15 8.45
N ILE A 17 -1.90 2.95 7.91
CA ILE A 17 -0.84 2.16 7.27
C ILE A 17 -0.27 2.93 6.08
N ALA A 18 -1.13 3.57 5.26
CA ALA A 18 -0.68 4.43 4.16
C ALA A 18 -0.04 5.76 4.62
N ALA A 19 -0.48 6.35 5.74
CA ALA A 19 -0.02 7.65 6.24
C ALA A 19 1.21 7.58 7.15
N ASN A 20 1.56 6.42 7.69
CA ASN A 20 2.83 6.20 8.40
C ASN A 20 4.04 6.10 7.45
N GLU A 21 3.82 6.17 6.14
CA GLU A 21 4.90 6.36 5.18
C GLU A 21 5.40 7.80 5.26
N THR A 22 6.40 8.06 6.11
CA THR A 22 7.20 9.28 6.02
C THR A 22 7.77 9.37 4.60
N PRO A 23 7.60 10.49 3.87
CA PRO A 23 8.18 10.63 2.55
C PRO A 23 9.69 10.39 2.62
N TYR A 24 10.15 9.35 1.93
CA TYR A 24 11.57 9.09 1.73
C TYR A 24 12.12 10.21 0.84
N GLN A 25 12.62 11.29 1.45
CA GLN A 25 13.48 12.23 0.76
C GLN A 25 14.86 11.60 0.66
N ALA A 26 15.19 11.08 -0.53
CA ALA A 26 16.55 10.72 -0.89
C ALA A 26 17.38 12.01 -0.96
N SER A 27 17.94 12.43 0.17
CA SER A 27 19.01 13.40 0.23
C SER A 27 20.29 12.64 0.52
N GLU A 28 21.19 12.56 -0.47
CA GLU A 28 22.61 12.90 -0.34
C GLU A 28 23.43 12.51 -1.58
N THR A 29 24.12 13.52 -2.13
CA THR A 29 25.45 13.50 -2.75
C THR A 29 25.97 12.18 -3.32
N SER A 30 25.75 11.99 -4.62
CA SER A 30 26.62 11.17 -5.48
C SER A 30 26.70 11.83 -6.85
N THR A 31 27.90 12.12 -7.31
CA THR A 31 28.24 12.82 -8.56
C THR A 31 27.75 12.04 -9.78
N ILE A 32 26.52 12.32 -10.23
CA ILE A 32 25.86 11.84 -11.46
C ILE A 32 25.03 13.04 -12.01
N PRO A 33 24.94 13.29 -13.33
CA PRO A 33 24.65 14.62 -13.86
C PRO A 33 23.24 15.14 -13.54
N ASP A 34 23.19 16.45 -13.30
CA ASP A 34 22.03 17.27 -12.96
C ASP A 34 20.78 16.97 -13.78
N ILE A 35 19.75 16.45 -13.12
CA ILE A 35 18.38 16.51 -13.59
C ILE A 35 17.64 17.46 -12.64
N GLN A 36 17.39 18.68 -13.11
CA GLN A 36 16.62 19.67 -12.38
C GLN A 36 15.16 19.23 -12.28
N ILE A 37 14.72 18.95 -11.05
CA ILE A 37 13.29 18.80 -10.73
C ILE A 37 12.86 20.10 -10.06
N GLN A 38 12.06 20.89 -10.78
CA GLN A 38 11.46 22.12 -10.27
C GLN A 38 10.43 21.81 -9.18
N HIS A 39 10.63 22.39 -8.00
CA HIS A 39 9.67 22.35 -6.90
C HIS A 39 8.70 23.53 -7.02
N HIS A 40 7.44 23.26 -7.35
CA HIS A 40 6.36 24.22 -7.20
C HIS A 40 5.82 24.20 -5.76
N THR A 41 6.10 25.26 -5.02
CA THR A 41 5.52 25.52 -3.70
C THR A 41 4.17 26.20 -3.89
N THR A 42 3.07 25.46 -3.70
CA THR A 42 1.71 26.04 -3.77
C THR A 42 1.29 26.57 -2.40
N THR A 43 1.02 27.88 -2.40
CA THR A 43 0.58 28.78 -1.34
C THR A 43 -0.60 28.26 -0.51
N GLN A 44 -0.45 28.19 0.82
CA GLN A 44 -1.51 27.95 1.80
C GLN A 44 -1.91 29.24 2.54
N GLN A 45 -2.42 30.26 1.82
CA GLN A 45 -2.78 31.54 2.44
C GLN A 45 -4.18 32.05 2.06
N GLU A 46 -5.20 31.19 2.05
CA GLU A 46 -6.59 31.63 1.83
C GLU A 46 -7.60 30.79 2.63
N PHE A 47 -7.67 30.95 3.96
CA PHE A 47 -8.82 30.47 4.77
C PHE A 47 -8.98 31.34 6.03
N ARG A 48 -9.47 32.58 5.89
CA ARG A 48 -9.87 33.41 7.05
C ARG A 48 -11.16 34.22 6.90
N THR A 49 -11.81 34.24 5.73
CA THR A 49 -13.11 34.91 5.57
C THR A 49 -14.21 33.85 5.47
N GLY A 50 -15.17 33.88 6.40
CA GLY A 50 -16.30 32.95 6.48
C GLY A 50 -17.36 33.15 5.39
N GLU A 51 -16.98 33.58 4.19
CA GLU A 51 -17.86 33.70 3.04
C GLU A 51 -17.68 32.46 2.15
N LEU A 52 -18.77 31.73 1.92
CA LEU A 52 -18.79 30.61 0.99
C LEU A 52 -18.56 31.15 -0.43
N PRO A 53 -17.52 30.70 -1.16
CA PRO A 53 -17.21 31.22 -2.48
C PRO A 53 -18.37 31.01 -3.46
N SER A 54 -18.74 32.07 -4.19
CA SER A 54 -19.81 32.08 -5.20
C SER A 54 -19.65 31.04 -6.31
N SER A 55 -18.46 30.42 -6.43
CA SER A 55 -18.17 29.31 -7.34
C SER A 55 -18.84 27.98 -6.95
N LEU A 56 -19.43 27.86 -5.75
CA LEU A 56 -20.18 26.67 -5.32
C LEU A 56 -21.66 26.65 -5.76
N ARG A 57 -22.12 27.62 -6.57
CA ARG A 57 -23.53 27.71 -7.05
C ARG A 57 -23.83 26.98 -8.37
N CYS A 58 -23.00 26.02 -8.78
CA CYS A 58 -23.29 25.20 -9.95
C CYS A 58 -23.14 23.71 -9.60
N PHE A 59 -23.99 23.22 -8.70
CA PHE A 59 -24.20 21.79 -8.55
C PHE A 59 -24.94 21.30 -9.79
N LYS A 60 -24.17 20.82 -10.79
CA LYS A 60 -24.75 20.06 -11.89
C LYS A 60 -25.45 18.83 -11.31
N PRO A 61 -26.69 18.53 -11.73
CA PRO A 61 -27.37 17.30 -11.33
C PRO A 61 -26.44 16.10 -11.56
N ILE A 62 -26.20 15.32 -10.50
CA ILE A 62 -25.37 14.12 -10.60
C ILE A 62 -26.10 13.17 -11.56
N PRO A 63 -25.49 12.77 -12.69
CA PRO A 63 -26.12 11.83 -13.61
C PRO A 63 -26.47 10.54 -12.86
N HIS A 64 -27.70 10.06 -13.04
CA HIS A 64 -28.18 8.83 -12.41
C HIS A 64 -27.24 7.67 -12.77
N THR A 65 -26.45 7.22 -11.80
CA THR A 65 -25.57 6.06 -11.94
C THR A 65 -26.45 4.82 -12.07
N THR A 66 -26.29 4.05 -13.14
CA THR A 66 -27.05 2.81 -13.30
C THR A 66 -26.40 1.69 -12.49
N PRO A 67 -27.17 0.77 -11.88
CA PRO A 67 -26.60 -0.36 -11.12
C PRO A 67 -25.58 -1.20 -11.91
N CYS A 68 -25.72 -1.26 -13.23
CA CYS A 68 -24.79 -1.95 -14.13
C CYS A 68 -23.35 -1.39 -14.05
N GLN A 69 -23.20 -0.06 -13.97
CA GLN A 69 -21.88 0.59 -13.93
C GLN A 69 -21.12 0.30 -12.62
N VAL A 70 -21.84 0.21 -11.50
CA VAL A 70 -21.23 -0.08 -10.19
C VAL A 70 -20.69 -1.52 -10.17
N GLU A 71 -21.44 -2.46 -10.74
CA GLU A 71 -21.02 -3.86 -10.79
C GLU A 71 -19.85 -4.09 -11.75
N GLU A 72 -19.83 -3.42 -12.89
CA GLU A 72 -18.68 -3.43 -13.79
C GLU A 72 -17.40 -2.95 -13.10
N LEU A 73 -17.47 -1.88 -12.29
CA LEU A 73 -16.32 -1.39 -11.54
C LEU A 73 -15.86 -2.37 -10.44
N ASN A 74 -16.79 -3.05 -9.75
CA ASN A 74 -16.43 -4.08 -8.78
C ASN A 74 -15.60 -5.19 -9.47
N VAL A 75 -16.09 -5.68 -10.61
CA VAL A 75 -15.42 -6.75 -11.38
C VAL A 75 -14.04 -6.29 -11.86
N GLU A 76 -13.94 -5.09 -12.42
CA GLU A 76 -12.66 -4.54 -12.87
C GLU A 76 -11.65 -4.38 -11.70
N LEU A 77 -12.11 -3.92 -10.54
CA LEU A 77 -11.25 -3.78 -9.35
C LEU A 77 -10.77 -5.14 -8.82
N GLU A 78 -11.65 -6.13 -8.77
CA GLU A 78 -11.29 -7.49 -8.38
C GLU A 78 -10.24 -8.08 -9.33
N GLN A 79 -10.40 -7.86 -10.64
CA GLN A 79 -9.41 -8.27 -11.64
C GLN A 79 -8.06 -7.59 -11.44
N VAL A 80 -8.04 -6.28 -11.15
CA VAL A 80 -6.80 -5.55 -10.86
C VAL A 80 -6.11 -6.11 -9.62
N VAL A 81 -6.83 -6.30 -8.51
CA VAL A 81 -6.25 -6.87 -7.28
C VAL A 81 -5.74 -8.29 -7.52
N HIS A 82 -6.50 -9.11 -8.25
CA HIS A 82 -6.06 -10.45 -8.62
C HIS A 82 -4.76 -10.42 -9.44
N ALA A 83 -4.68 -9.53 -10.44
CA ALA A 83 -3.46 -9.33 -11.21
C ALA A 83 -2.28 -8.89 -10.34
N LEU A 84 -2.48 -7.96 -9.39
CA LEU A 84 -1.44 -7.55 -8.43
C LEU A 84 -0.96 -8.72 -7.56
N LYS A 85 -1.90 -9.51 -7.02
CA LYS A 85 -1.58 -10.69 -6.20
C LYS A 85 -0.81 -11.77 -6.96
N SER A 86 -1.01 -11.90 -8.28
CA SER A 86 -0.30 -12.88 -9.09
C SER A 86 1.23 -12.72 -9.05
N TYR A 87 1.73 -11.51 -8.77
CA TYR A 87 3.16 -11.24 -8.63
C TYR A 87 3.73 -11.56 -7.23
N VAL A 88 2.91 -12.04 -6.28
CA VAL A 88 3.28 -12.11 -4.83
C VAL A 88 3.27 -13.53 -4.25
N TRP A 89 2.81 -14.54 -5.00
CA TRP A 89 2.52 -15.91 -4.54
C TRP A 89 3.55 -16.50 -3.54
N GLU A 90 4.78 -16.76 -3.98
CA GLU A 90 5.87 -17.27 -3.11
C GLU A 90 6.87 -16.19 -2.72
N CYS A 91 7.24 -15.38 -3.70
CA CYS A 91 8.09 -14.21 -3.59
C CYS A 91 7.50 -13.09 -4.44
N PHE A 92 7.93 -11.85 -4.18
CA PHE A 92 7.51 -10.74 -5.01
C PHE A 92 8.32 -10.73 -6.31
N ASP A 93 7.69 -11.07 -7.43
CA ASP A 93 8.26 -10.93 -8.77
C ASP A 93 8.25 -9.46 -9.23
N TRP A 94 9.13 -8.68 -8.62
CA TRP A 94 9.28 -7.26 -8.93
C TRP A 94 9.71 -7.02 -10.38
N LYS A 95 10.38 -7.98 -11.03
CA LYS A 95 10.80 -7.86 -12.43
C LYS A 95 9.62 -8.03 -13.37
N GLY A 96 8.79 -9.05 -13.15
CA GLY A 96 7.54 -9.25 -13.89
C GLY A 96 6.59 -8.07 -13.68
N PHE A 97 6.39 -7.67 -12.43
CA PHE A 97 5.57 -6.51 -12.09
C PHE A 97 6.06 -5.23 -12.79
N ARG A 98 7.36 -4.95 -12.79
CA ARG A 98 7.92 -3.77 -13.48
C ARG A 98 7.58 -3.72 -14.97
N LYS A 99 7.50 -4.88 -15.64
CA LYS A 99 7.18 -4.94 -17.07
C LYS A 99 5.70 -4.62 -17.34
N SER A 100 4.81 -4.97 -16.42
CA SER A 100 3.36 -4.81 -16.57
C SER A 100 2.78 -3.60 -15.82
N SER A 101 3.55 -2.97 -14.94
CA SER A 101 3.07 -1.91 -14.03
C SER A 101 2.43 -0.73 -14.75
N ARG A 102 2.93 -0.39 -15.95
CA ARG A 102 2.38 0.71 -16.75
C ARG A 102 0.94 0.44 -17.21
N GLU A 103 0.63 -0.78 -17.59
CA GLU A 103 -0.73 -1.13 -18.02
C GLU A 103 -1.68 -1.20 -16.81
N LEU A 104 -1.22 -1.73 -15.68
CA LEU A 104 -1.98 -1.69 -14.42
C LEU A 104 -2.28 -0.25 -13.96
N GLU A 105 -1.30 0.66 -14.08
CA GLU A 105 -1.45 2.08 -13.74
C GLU A 105 -2.52 2.77 -14.60
N LYS A 106 -2.50 2.53 -15.92
CA LYS A 106 -3.52 3.04 -16.83
C LYS A 106 -4.92 2.53 -16.46
N THR A 107 -5.06 1.25 -16.13
CA THR A 107 -6.33 0.67 -15.70
C THR A 107 -6.82 1.33 -14.41
N LEU A 108 -5.96 1.47 -13.40
CA LEU A 108 -6.30 2.16 -12.15
C LEU A 108 -6.69 3.62 -12.39
N MET A 109 -5.96 4.35 -13.23
CA MET A 109 -6.31 5.73 -13.60
C MET A 109 -7.69 5.83 -14.25
N ARG A 110 -8.02 4.91 -15.16
CA ARG A 110 -9.35 4.84 -15.78
C ARG A 110 -10.44 4.60 -14.74
N ILE A 111 -10.25 3.62 -13.84
CA ILE A 111 -11.20 3.32 -12.77
C ILE A 111 -11.37 4.51 -11.83
N ASN A 112 -10.29 5.16 -11.39
CA ASN A 112 -10.34 6.37 -10.56
C ASN A 112 -11.21 7.46 -11.22
N LYS A 113 -10.98 7.74 -12.51
CA LYS A 113 -11.78 8.69 -13.28
C LYS A 113 -13.25 8.27 -13.37
N SER A 114 -13.55 7.00 -13.55
CA SER A 114 -14.94 6.52 -13.56
C SER A 114 -15.62 6.74 -12.21
N VAL A 115 -14.93 6.44 -11.10
CA VAL A 115 -15.43 6.64 -9.73
C VAL A 115 -15.69 8.11 -9.42
N GLU A 116 -14.90 9.04 -9.94
CA GLU A 116 -15.13 10.49 -9.80
C GLU A 116 -16.41 10.96 -10.49
N ASN A 117 -16.85 10.26 -11.54
CA ASN A 117 -17.99 10.66 -12.37
C ASN A 117 -19.31 9.99 -11.97
N ILE A 118 -19.30 9.04 -11.02
CA ILE A 118 -20.49 8.30 -10.61
C ILE A 118 -20.62 8.24 -9.09
N SER A 119 -21.84 8.00 -8.60
CA SER A 119 -22.04 7.73 -7.17
C SER A 119 -21.70 6.28 -6.86
N CYS A 120 -20.53 6.05 -6.25
CA CYS A 120 -20.07 4.71 -5.89
C CYS A 120 -20.54 4.27 -4.49
N THR A 121 -20.64 2.94 -4.32
CA THR A 121 -20.84 2.35 -2.99
C THR A 121 -19.55 2.38 -2.18
N THR A 122 -19.69 2.27 -0.84
CA THR A 122 -18.53 2.16 0.06
C THR A 122 -17.61 0.99 -0.30
N LYS A 123 -18.18 -0.13 -0.79
CA LYS A 123 -17.41 -1.29 -1.23
C LYS A 123 -16.44 -0.94 -2.38
N VAL A 124 -16.94 -0.31 -3.44
CA VAL A 124 -16.11 0.12 -4.59
C VAL A 124 -14.98 1.05 -4.14
N LEU A 125 -15.30 2.02 -3.27
CA LEU A 125 -14.31 2.95 -2.75
C LEU A 125 -13.20 2.25 -1.93
N MET A 126 -13.58 1.27 -1.10
CA MET A 126 -12.61 0.47 -0.35
C MET A 126 -11.74 -0.39 -1.26
N GLN A 127 -12.33 -1.04 -2.28
CA GLN A 127 -11.59 -1.83 -3.25
C GLN A 127 -10.60 -0.98 -4.04
N LEU A 128 -11.03 0.19 -4.51
CA LEU A 128 -10.17 1.13 -5.22
C LEU A 128 -9.04 1.65 -4.33
N ALA A 129 -9.32 2.01 -3.08
CA ALA A 129 -8.31 2.43 -2.12
C ALA A 129 -7.27 1.34 -1.88
N PHE A 130 -7.71 0.09 -1.69
CA PHE A 130 -6.81 -1.04 -1.50
C PHE A 130 -5.98 -1.34 -2.75
N ALA A 131 -6.59 -1.36 -3.94
CA ALA A 131 -5.88 -1.60 -5.20
C ALA A 131 -4.79 -0.54 -5.46
N ASN A 132 -5.11 0.74 -5.26
CA ASN A 132 -4.14 1.83 -5.34
C ASN A 132 -3.01 1.68 -4.31
N HIS A 133 -3.33 1.32 -3.06
CA HIS A 133 -2.34 1.09 -2.02
C HIS A 133 -1.39 -0.06 -2.36
N MET A 134 -1.92 -1.22 -2.77
CA MET A 134 -1.12 -2.39 -3.13
C MET A 134 -0.23 -2.11 -4.35
N PHE A 135 -0.79 -1.48 -5.40
CA PHE A 135 -0.01 -1.06 -6.57
C PHE A 135 1.13 -0.10 -6.20
N GLY A 136 0.83 0.92 -5.39
CA GLY A 136 1.81 1.89 -4.91
C GLY A 136 2.94 1.24 -4.10
N ALA A 137 2.60 0.34 -3.18
CA ALA A 137 3.57 -0.41 -2.38
C ALA A 137 4.48 -1.28 -3.27
N MET A 138 3.92 -1.98 -4.27
CA MET A 138 4.68 -2.80 -5.22
C MET A 138 5.59 -1.95 -6.10
N LYS A 139 5.13 -0.77 -6.58
CA LYS A 139 5.93 0.18 -7.36
C LYS A 139 7.13 0.70 -6.58
N LYS A 140 6.91 1.22 -5.36
CA LYS A 140 7.99 1.68 -4.46
C LYS A 140 8.99 0.56 -4.15
N SER A 141 8.49 -0.63 -3.85
CA SER A 141 9.33 -1.80 -3.57
C SER A 141 10.17 -2.21 -4.79
N THR A 142 9.59 -2.12 -5.99
CA THR A 142 10.28 -2.41 -7.26
C THR A 142 11.41 -1.43 -7.54
N GLU A 143 11.20 -0.14 -7.27
CA GLU A 143 12.24 0.89 -7.41
C GLU A 143 13.40 0.60 -6.46
N TRP A 144 13.11 0.35 -5.18
CA TRP A 144 14.13 -0.02 -4.20
C TRP A 144 14.91 -1.27 -4.61
N LEU A 145 14.19 -2.36 -4.95
CA LEU A 145 14.80 -3.63 -5.33
C LEU A 145 15.62 -3.49 -6.62
N THR A 146 15.21 -2.64 -7.57
CA THR A 146 15.99 -2.38 -8.77
C THR A 146 17.37 -1.79 -8.45
N VAL A 147 17.42 -0.81 -7.54
CA VAL A 147 18.67 -0.11 -7.18
C VAL A 147 19.56 -1.00 -6.31
N HIS A 148 18.98 -1.73 -5.35
CA HIS A 148 19.72 -2.38 -4.28
C HIS A 148 19.93 -3.90 -4.47
N ASN A 149 19.40 -4.52 -5.52
CA ASN A 149 19.55 -5.98 -5.71
C ASN A 149 20.97 -6.42 -6.11
N SER A 150 21.83 -5.54 -6.62
CA SER A 150 23.23 -5.86 -6.94
C SER A 150 24.17 -5.78 -5.73
N ILE A 151 23.76 -5.08 -4.67
CA ILE A 151 24.57 -4.83 -3.48
C ILE A 151 24.54 -6.05 -2.57
N ARG A 152 25.71 -6.62 -2.26
CA ARG A 152 25.85 -7.85 -1.47
C ARG A 152 25.99 -7.64 0.05
N GLY A 153 25.63 -6.46 0.55
CA GLY A 153 25.68 -6.13 1.99
C GLY A 153 24.61 -6.88 2.79
N THR A 154 24.98 -7.42 3.95
CA THR A 154 24.04 -8.17 4.83
C THR A 154 22.89 -7.29 5.29
N ASP A 155 23.15 -6.02 5.60
CA ASP A 155 22.14 -5.00 5.93
C ASP A 155 21.17 -4.75 4.77
N THR A 156 21.69 -4.57 3.55
CA THR A 156 20.89 -4.38 2.34
C THR A 156 20.01 -5.60 2.07
N ILE A 157 20.57 -6.81 2.21
CA ILE A 157 19.82 -8.06 2.05
C ILE A 157 18.67 -8.14 3.07
N LEU A 158 18.90 -7.76 4.32
CA LEU A 158 17.88 -7.76 5.36
C LEU A 158 16.78 -6.72 5.08
N VAL A 159 17.14 -5.52 4.61
CA VAL A 159 16.15 -4.51 4.17
C VAL A 159 15.30 -5.07 3.02
N ASN A 160 15.92 -5.64 2.00
CA ASN A 160 15.21 -6.23 0.86
C ASN A 160 14.26 -7.35 1.29
N LYS A 161 14.64 -8.16 2.29
CA LYS A 161 13.78 -9.21 2.86
C LYS A 161 12.55 -8.64 3.57
N VAL A 162 12.71 -7.58 4.36
CA VAL A 162 11.58 -6.94 5.05
C VAL A 162 10.64 -6.27 4.05
N ILE A 163 11.16 -5.61 3.00
CA ILE A 163 10.35 -5.04 1.93
C ILE A 163 9.52 -6.12 1.20
N GLN A 164 10.17 -7.23 0.83
CA GLN A 164 9.45 -8.35 0.21
C GLN A 164 8.39 -8.93 1.16
N LEU A 165 8.67 -8.98 2.46
CA LEU A 165 7.70 -9.45 3.44
C LEU A 165 6.47 -8.52 3.53
N ASN A 166 6.65 -7.21 3.49
CA ASN A 166 5.55 -6.25 3.46
C ASN A 166 4.59 -6.54 2.29
N ILE A 167 5.13 -6.69 1.08
CA ILE A 167 4.33 -7.02 -0.11
C ILE A 167 3.63 -8.37 0.05
N ARG A 168 4.33 -9.39 0.58
CA ARG A 168 3.73 -10.71 0.84
C ARG A 168 2.64 -10.68 1.90
N CYS A 169 2.67 -9.75 2.86
CA CYS A 169 1.58 -9.62 3.81
C CYS A 169 0.30 -9.10 3.15
N LEU A 170 0.41 -8.24 2.13
CA LEU A 170 -0.76 -7.73 1.38
C LEU A 170 -1.48 -8.84 0.59
N PHE A 171 -0.81 -9.94 0.25
CA PHE A 171 -1.42 -11.09 -0.42
C PHE A 171 -2.58 -11.71 0.39
N PHE A 172 -2.50 -11.65 1.72
CA PHE A 172 -3.48 -12.22 2.64
C PHE A 172 -4.71 -11.32 2.89
N LEU A 173 -4.79 -10.17 2.21
CA LEU A 173 -5.93 -9.26 2.26
C LEU A 173 -6.80 -9.45 1.02
N ASP A 174 -8.11 -9.46 1.14
CA ASP A 174 -9.06 -9.55 0.03
C ASP A 174 -9.06 -8.30 -0.87
N SER A 175 -9.96 -8.23 -1.86
CA SER A 175 -10.04 -7.07 -2.77
C SER A 175 -10.41 -5.76 -2.07
N SER A 176 -10.92 -5.81 -0.84
CA SER A 176 -11.29 -4.65 -0.02
C SER A 176 -10.26 -4.33 1.08
N GLY A 177 -9.12 -5.04 1.11
CA GLY A 177 -8.08 -4.85 2.11
C GLY A 177 -8.38 -5.50 3.47
N VAL A 178 -9.35 -6.41 3.55
CA VAL A 178 -9.71 -7.14 4.77
C VAL A 178 -8.97 -8.48 4.79
N PRO A 179 -8.37 -8.91 5.91
CA PRO A 179 -7.71 -10.21 5.98
C PRO A 179 -8.67 -11.36 5.64
N ASP A 180 -8.19 -12.29 4.83
CA ASP A 180 -8.94 -13.47 4.39
C ASP A 180 -8.31 -14.77 4.94
N PRO A 181 -8.77 -15.26 6.10
CA PRO A 181 -8.28 -16.52 6.69
C PRO A 181 -8.53 -17.76 5.83
N SER A 182 -9.39 -17.69 4.81
CA SER A 182 -9.65 -18.82 3.91
C SER A 182 -8.53 -19.03 2.89
N THR A 183 -7.66 -18.04 2.70
CA THR A 183 -6.47 -18.15 1.85
C THR A 183 -5.57 -19.31 2.32
N ILE A 184 -5.18 -20.18 1.38
CA ILE A 184 -4.38 -21.37 1.68
C ILE A 184 -3.08 -20.99 2.42
N GLY A 185 -2.84 -21.63 3.56
CA GLY A 185 -1.63 -21.41 4.35
C GLY A 185 -1.58 -20.08 5.12
N TYR A 186 -2.70 -19.36 5.25
CA TYR A 186 -2.81 -18.09 5.98
C TYR A 186 -2.18 -18.15 7.37
N VAL A 187 -2.71 -19.01 8.26
CA VAL A 187 -2.29 -19.10 9.67
C VAL A 187 -0.80 -19.44 9.78
N THR A 188 -0.37 -20.49 9.08
CA THR A 188 1.02 -20.94 9.07
C THR A 188 1.96 -19.85 8.56
N SER A 189 1.58 -19.13 7.50
CA SER A 189 2.40 -18.07 6.90
C SER A 189 2.51 -16.85 7.81
N VAL A 190 1.40 -16.36 8.38
CA VAL A 190 1.39 -15.20 9.28
C VAL A 190 2.24 -15.46 10.54
N LEU A 191 2.11 -16.65 11.14
CA LEU A 191 2.91 -17.04 12.30
C LEU A 191 4.40 -17.18 11.92
N ARG A 192 4.71 -17.81 10.78
CA ARG A 192 6.09 -17.93 10.28
C ARG A 192 6.71 -16.56 10.00
N PHE A 193 6.00 -15.69 9.31
CA PHE A 193 6.40 -14.33 8.96
C PHE A 193 6.78 -13.51 10.19
N SER A 194 5.99 -13.64 11.25
CA SER A 194 6.28 -12.98 12.53
C SER A 194 7.58 -13.45 13.18
N ARG A 195 7.85 -14.76 13.15
CA ARG A 195 9.10 -15.32 13.70
C ARG A 195 10.31 -14.87 12.88
N VAL A 196 10.22 -14.95 11.55
CA VAL A 196 11.34 -14.56 10.68
C VAL A 196 11.60 -13.05 10.74
N LEU A 197 10.57 -12.22 10.88
CA LEU A 197 10.73 -10.78 11.06
C LEU A 197 11.56 -10.46 12.31
N LYS A 198 11.23 -11.06 13.45
CA LYS A 198 12.01 -10.89 14.71
C LYS A 198 13.43 -11.44 14.61
N ALA A 199 13.62 -12.55 13.90
CA ALA A 199 14.96 -13.06 13.61
C ALA A 199 15.76 -12.07 12.77
N TRP A 200 15.16 -11.45 11.75
CA TRP A 200 15.82 -10.45 10.91
C TRP A 200 16.18 -9.18 11.68
N GLU A 201 15.35 -8.70 12.61
CA GLU A 201 15.71 -7.59 13.50
C GLU A 201 16.96 -7.92 14.34
N THR A 202 16.97 -9.12 14.93
CA THR A 202 18.12 -9.58 15.73
C THR A 202 19.39 -9.63 14.87
N SER A 203 19.31 -10.18 13.65
CA SER A 203 20.43 -10.22 12.71
C SER A 203 20.86 -8.82 12.26
N PHE A 204 19.92 -7.94 11.95
CA PHE A 204 20.20 -6.57 11.52
C PHE A 204 20.93 -5.77 12.62
N ASN A 205 20.59 -6.01 13.88
CA ASN A 205 21.26 -5.38 15.02
C ASN A 205 22.68 -5.87 15.28
N LYS A 206 23.05 -7.03 14.72
CA LYS A 206 24.40 -7.61 14.82
C LYS A 206 25.33 -7.20 13.68
N VAL A 207 24.82 -6.55 12.63
CA VAL A 207 25.66 -6.10 11.50
C VAL A 207 26.54 -4.93 11.97
N PRO A 208 27.89 -5.04 11.89
CA PRO A 208 28.79 -3.95 12.25
C PRO A 208 28.71 -2.81 11.21
N SER A 209 28.94 -1.58 11.65
CA SER A 209 29.12 -0.40 10.78
C SER A 209 28.04 -0.23 9.69
N ARG A 210 26.78 -0.16 10.12
CA ARG A 210 25.62 0.03 9.21
C ARG A 210 25.54 1.48 8.73
N SER A 211 25.18 1.66 7.46
CA SER A 211 24.83 2.99 6.96
C SER A 211 23.59 3.54 7.68
N PRO A 212 23.61 4.79 8.19
CA PRO A 212 22.45 5.41 8.84
C PRO A 212 21.18 5.41 7.96
N SER A 213 21.33 5.54 6.63
CA SER A 213 20.20 5.51 5.70
C SER A 213 19.53 4.13 5.68
N LEU A 214 20.31 3.05 5.62
CA LEU A 214 19.80 1.68 5.67
C LEU A 214 19.15 1.36 7.03
N VAL A 215 19.67 1.88 8.13
CA VAL A 215 19.04 1.73 9.46
C VAL A 215 17.64 2.36 9.47
N ARG A 216 17.49 3.57 8.92
CA ARG A 216 16.21 4.26 8.83
C ARG A 216 15.21 3.48 7.98
N VAL A 217 15.62 3.04 6.79
CA VAL A 217 14.76 2.26 5.88
C VAL A 217 14.37 0.93 6.53
N PHE A 218 15.32 0.21 7.13
CA PHE A 218 15.04 -1.03 7.84
C PHE A 218 13.98 -0.84 8.93
N LYS A 219 14.15 0.16 9.80
CA LYS A 219 13.22 0.40 10.91
C LYS A 219 11.82 0.81 10.44
N SER A 220 11.73 1.64 9.41
CA SER A 220 10.45 2.00 8.80
C SER A 220 9.74 0.77 8.21
N GLN A 221 10.44 -0.01 7.38
CA GLN A 221 9.88 -1.21 6.74
C GLN A 221 9.52 -2.29 7.77
N PHE A 222 10.32 -2.42 8.83
CA PHE A 222 10.09 -3.36 9.92
C PHE A 222 8.82 -3.01 10.70
N SER A 223 8.66 -1.74 11.08
CA SER A 223 7.46 -1.25 11.79
C SER A 223 6.19 -1.47 10.96
N ASN A 224 6.27 -1.23 9.65
CA ASN A 224 5.16 -1.52 8.73
C ASN A 224 4.82 -3.02 8.73
N ALA A 225 5.83 -3.89 8.57
CA ALA A 225 5.63 -5.34 8.55
C ALA A 225 5.03 -5.86 9.86
N GLU A 226 5.50 -5.34 10.99
CA GLU A 226 4.98 -5.69 12.32
C GLU A 226 3.51 -5.26 12.47
N SER A 227 3.16 -4.06 12.01
CA SER A 227 1.79 -3.54 12.05
C SER A 227 0.84 -4.39 11.20
N ILE A 228 1.23 -4.71 9.97
CA ILE A 228 0.41 -5.55 9.07
C ILE A 228 0.29 -6.97 9.66
N LEU A 229 1.38 -7.56 10.16
CA LEU A 229 1.33 -8.89 10.77
C LEU A 229 0.49 -8.93 12.04
N ALA A 230 0.50 -7.88 12.86
CA ALA A 230 -0.38 -7.78 14.02
C ALA A 230 -1.86 -7.74 13.59
N TYR A 231 -2.18 -7.00 12.52
CA TYR A 231 -3.51 -6.95 11.95
C TYR A 231 -3.94 -8.31 11.35
N LEU A 232 -3.08 -8.98 10.59
CA LEU A 232 -3.38 -10.32 10.07
C LEU A 232 -3.61 -11.33 11.22
N LYS A 233 -2.79 -11.27 12.27
CA LYS A 233 -2.94 -12.15 13.44
C LYS A 233 -4.27 -12.01 14.16
N SER A 234 -4.88 -10.82 14.19
CA SER A 234 -6.14 -10.63 14.90
C SER A 234 -7.31 -11.40 14.29
N TYR A 235 -7.14 -11.94 13.08
CA TYR A 235 -8.13 -12.78 12.38
C TYR A 235 -7.89 -14.29 12.57
N ILE A 236 -6.86 -14.68 13.33
CA ILE A 236 -6.60 -16.09 13.66
C ILE A 236 -7.43 -16.47 14.90
N PRO A 237 -8.31 -17.48 14.83
CA PRO A 237 -9.06 -17.94 16.00
C PRO A 237 -8.13 -18.39 17.14
N ASP A 238 -8.44 -17.99 18.38
CA ASP A 238 -7.69 -18.45 19.56
C ASP A 238 -8.09 -19.90 19.87
N HIS A 239 -7.27 -20.85 19.41
CA HIS A 239 -7.50 -22.28 19.62
C HIS A 239 -7.46 -22.72 21.09
N ARG A 240 -7.08 -21.83 22.04
CA ARG A 240 -7.05 -22.13 23.48
C ARG A 240 -8.39 -21.99 24.19
N LYS A 241 -9.46 -21.64 23.46
CA LYS A 241 -10.81 -21.43 24.02
C LYS A 241 -11.79 -22.57 23.73
N PHE A 242 -11.30 -23.70 23.21
CA PHE A 242 -12.06 -24.94 22.98
C PHE A 242 -11.35 -26.09 23.66
#